data_AF-A0A7W8JJM0-F1
#
_entry.id   AF-A0A7W8JJM0-F1
#
_cell.length_a   1.000
_cell.length_b   1.000
_cell.length_c   1.000
_cell.angle_alpha   90.00
_cell.angle_beta   90.00
_cell.angle_gamma   90.00
#
_symmetry.space_group_name_H-M   'P 1'
#
loop_
_entity.id
_entity.type
_entity.pdbx_description
1 polymer ?
#
loop_
_entity_poly.entity_id
_entity_poly.type
_entity_poly.pdbx_seq_one_letter_code
_entity_poly.pdbx_strand_id
1 'polypeptide(L)'
;MAIAAIEKSQRQLMEKSVAADAEMYSHAAARVIALYQHRLDRDASSETEAKQLRKADEIEIALRLAALQAERNEIFNLARHALISDETSRRLVREIDLAEARHRVES
;
A
#
# COMPACT_ATOMS: atom_id res chain seq x y z
N MET A 1 24.53 -4.38 -10.55
CA MET A 1 24.27 -3.46 -9.42
C MET A 1 24.92 -2.12 -9.72
N ALA A 2 24.16 -1.02 -9.62
CA ALA A 2 24.61 0.31 -10.05
C ALA A 2 25.78 0.88 -9.21
N ILE A 3 25.80 0.61 -7.90
CA ILE A 3 26.85 1.08 -6.98
C ILE A 3 28.22 0.50 -7.37
N ALA A 4 28.28 -0.82 -7.63
CA ALA A 4 29.52 -1.47 -8.07
C ALA A 4 30.03 -0.93 -9.42
N ALA A 5 29.13 -0.46 -10.30
CA ALA A 5 29.51 0.17 -11.56
C ALA A 5 30.09 1.58 -11.35
N ILE A 6 29.55 2.34 -10.40
CA ILE A 6 30.04 3.67 -10.01
C ILE A 6 31.43 3.56 -9.38
N GLU A 7 31.60 2.65 -8.42
CA GLU A 7 32.90 2.40 -7.77
C GLU A 7 33.97 1.94 -8.76
N LYS A 8 33.60 1.12 -9.75
CA LYS A 8 34.50 0.68 -10.81
C LYS A 8 34.92 1.85 -11.70
N SER A 9 33.99 2.74 -12.05
CA SER A 9 34.26 3.92 -12.87
C SER A 9 35.15 4.93 -12.13
N GLN A 10 34.92 5.11 -10.82
CA GLN A 10 35.74 5.97 -9.96
C GLN A 10 37.20 5.49 -9.92
N ARG A 11 37.44 4.19 -9.70
CA ARG A 11 38.80 3.63 -9.68
C ARG A 11 39.54 3.85 -11.00
N GLN A 12 38.85 3.67 -12.13
CA GLN A 12 39.42 3.88 -13.47
C GLN A 12 39.75 5.35 -13.79
N LEU A 13 39.03 6.30 -13.19
CA LEU A 13 39.30 7.73 -13.33
C LEU A 13 40.47 8.17 -12.43
N MET A 14 40.55 7.64 -11.21
CA MET A 14 41.66 7.90 -10.29
C MET A 14 43.00 7.37 -10.80
N GLU A 15 43.02 6.23 -11.50
CA GLU A 15 44.22 5.68 -12.15
C GLU A 15 44.79 6.59 -13.26
N LYS A 16 43.99 7.51 -13.80
CA LYS A 16 44.36 8.37 -14.93
C LYS A 16 44.60 9.83 -14.54
N SER A 17 44.44 10.18 -13.27
CA SER A 17 44.43 11.57 -12.79
C SER A 17 45.65 11.91 -11.90
N VAL A 18 46.12 13.16 -11.94
CA VAL A 18 47.17 13.66 -11.02
C VAL A 18 46.61 13.64 -9.59
N ALA A 19 47.45 13.35 -8.58
CA ALA A 19 47.03 13.11 -7.19
C ALA A 19 46.09 14.18 -6.59
N ALA A 20 46.13 15.43 -7.07
CA ALA A 20 45.24 16.50 -6.67
C ALA A 20 43.76 16.29 -7.09
N ASP A 21 43.48 15.52 -8.14
CA ASP A 21 42.12 15.27 -8.65
C ASP A 21 41.48 14.03 -7.99
N ALA A 22 42.29 13.13 -7.42
CA ALA A 22 41.83 11.88 -6.82
C ALA A 22 40.86 12.08 -5.64
N GLU A 23 41.12 13.11 -4.83
CA GLU A 23 40.24 13.52 -3.73
C GLU A 23 38.91 14.08 -4.25
N MET A 24 38.95 14.85 -5.33
CA MET A 24 37.76 15.40 -5.99
C MET A 24 36.86 14.29 -6.58
N TYR A 25 37.47 13.27 -7.19
CA TYR A 25 36.74 12.08 -7.67
C TYR A 25 36.12 11.27 -6.51
N SER A 26 36.81 11.19 -5.38
CA SER A 26 36.29 10.56 -4.16
C SER A 26 35.05 11.27 -3.62
N HIS A 27 35.13 12.59 -3.49
CA HIS A 27 34.00 13.41 -3.05
C HIS A 27 32.82 13.36 -4.02
N ALA A 28 33.08 13.37 -5.33
CA ALA A 28 32.05 13.25 -6.35
C ALA A 28 31.32 11.90 -6.28
N ALA A 29 32.06 10.79 -6.12
CA ALA A 29 31.48 9.46 -5.99
C ALA A 29 30.64 9.32 -4.71
N ALA A 30 31.14 9.81 -3.57
CA ALA A 30 30.40 9.82 -2.31
C ALA A 30 29.07 10.58 -2.42
N ARG A 31 29.08 11.74 -3.10
CA ARG A 31 27.87 12.54 -3.34
C ARG A 31 26.85 11.81 -4.22
N VAL A 32 27.29 11.12 -5.27
CA VAL A 32 26.40 10.34 -6.15
C VAL A 32 25.79 9.16 -5.40
N ILE A 33 26.58 8.48 -4.57
CA ILE A 33 26.09 7.36 -3.74
C ILE A 33 25.05 7.85 -2.73
N ALA A 34 25.31 8.96 -2.04
CA ALA A 34 24.36 9.54 -1.09
C ALA A 34 23.04 9.96 -1.76
N LEU A 35 23.09 10.57 -2.95
CA LEU A 35 21.90 10.93 -3.72
C LEU A 35 21.11 9.70 -4.19
N TYR A 36 21.81 8.63 -4.58
CA TYR A 36 21.18 7.38 -4.99
C TYR A 36 20.50 6.67 -3.80
N GLN A 37 21.18 6.60 -2.65
CA GLN A 37 20.62 6.05 -1.40
C GLN A 37 19.38 6.82 -0.96
N HIS A 38 19.45 8.16 -0.93
CA HIS A 38 18.31 9.00 -0.58
C HIS A 38 17.11 8.80 -1.53
N ARG A 39 17.36 8.55 -2.82
CA ARG A 39 16.30 8.22 -3.79
C ARG A 39 15.69 6.85 -3.51
N LEU A 40 16.50 5.84 -3.22
CA LEU A 40 16.03 4.50 -2.83
C LEU A 40 15.19 4.54 -1.55
N ASP A 41 15.60 5.31 -0.55
CA ASP A 41 14.85 5.45 0.71
C ASP A 41 13.51 6.17 0.48
N ARG A 42 13.46 7.18 -0.40
CA ARG A 42 12.20 7.81 -0.82
C ARG A 42 11.27 6.84 -1.55
N ASP A 43 11.79 6.07 -2.49
CA ASP A 43 11.00 5.10 -3.26
C ASP A 43 10.50 3.95 -2.36
N ALA A 44 11.33 3.48 -1.42
CA ALA A 44 10.97 2.47 -0.42
C ALA A 44 9.94 2.97 0.61
N SER A 45 10.03 4.24 1.02
CA SER A 45 9.06 4.87 1.93
C SER A 45 7.69 5.02 1.26
N SER A 46 7.68 5.44 -0.01
CA SER A 46 6.45 5.53 -0.81
C SER A 46 5.81 4.17 -1.07
N GLU A 47 6.61 3.12 -1.33
CA GLU A 47 6.09 1.77 -1.48
C GLU A 47 5.54 1.22 -0.16
N THR A 48 6.17 1.54 0.96
CA THR A 48 5.69 1.15 2.31
C THR A 48 4.39 1.85 2.67
N GLU A 49 4.27 3.14 2.38
CA GLU A 49 3.05 3.93 2.59
C GLU A 49 1.91 3.44 1.70
N ALA A 50 2.17 3.16 0.42
CA ALA A 50 1.18 2.58 -0.49
C ALA A 50 0.73 1.17 -0.08
N LYS A 51 1.62 0.35 0.50
CA LYS A 51 1.27 -0.96 1.06
C LYS A 51 0.44 -0.83 2.33
N GLN A 52 0.76 0.13 3.20
CA GLN A 52 -0.03 0.39 4.41
C GLN A 52 -1.43 0.88 4.07
N LEU A 53 -1.57 1.76 3.08
CA LEU A 53 -2.87 2.27 2.64
C LEU A 53 -3.73 1.13 2.07
N ARG A 54 -3.19 0.30 1.17
CA ARG A 54 -3.90 -0.89 0.66
C ARG A 54 -4.35 -1.84 1.78
N LYS A 55 -3.49 -2.06 2.78
CA LYS A 55 -3.83 -2.90 3.94
C LYS A 55 -4.92 -2.27 4.80
N ALA A 56 -4.92 -0.95 4.95
CA ALA A 56 -5.98 -0.23 5.65
C ALA A 56 -7.32 -0.35 4.90
N ASP A 57 -7.29 -0.20 3.57
CA ASP A 57 -8.47 -0.39 2.71
C ASP A 57 -9.04 -1.82 2.83
N GLU A 58 -8.18 -2.84 2.78
CA GLU A 58 -8.58 -4.24 2.99
C GLU A 58 -9.24 -4.47 4.36
N ILE A 59 -8.68 -3.88 5.42
CA ILE A 59 -9.25 -3.95 6.77
C ILE A 59 -10.61 -3.25 6.82
N GLU A 60 -10.74 -2.07 6.20
CA GLU A 60 -12.00 -1.32 6.14
C GLU A 60 -13.10 -2.10 5.42
N ILE A 61 -12.78 -2.73 4.28
CA ILE A 61 -13.71 -3.58 3.54
C ILE A 61 -14.14 -4.77 4.41
N ALA A 62 -13.20 -5.44 5.07
CA ALA A 62 -13.52 -6.57 5.95
C ALA A 62 -14.45 -6.17 7.11
N LEU A 63 -14.20 -5.02 7.73
CA LEU A 63 -15.05 -4.48 8.80
C LEU A 63 -16.45 -4.12 8.30
N ARG A 64 -16.57 -3.49 7.13
CA ARG A 64 -17.88 -3.18 6.51
C ARG A 64 -18.68 -4.43 6.21
N LEU A 65 -18.05 -5.46 5.64
CA LEU A 65 -18.72 -6.74 5.38
C LEU A 65 -19.21 -7.40 6.68
N ALA A 66 -18.39 -7.39 7.73
CA ALA A 66 -18.80 -7.92 9.04
C ALA A 66 -20.01 -7.16 9.63
N ALA A 67 -20.05 -5.84 9.47
CA ALA A 67 -21.17 -5.01 9.92
C ALA A 67 -22.47 -5.33 9.16
N LEU A 68 -22.40 -5.41 7.82
CA LEU A 68 -23.55 -5.77 6.98
C LEU A 68 -24.11 -7.15 7.33
N GLN A 69 -23.22 -8.12 7.55
CA GLN A 69 -23.62 -9.46 7.99
C GLN A 69 -24.32 -9.45 9.37
N ALA A 70 -23.87 -8.60 10.29
CA ALA A 70 -24.50 -8.42 11.60
C ALA A 70 -25.88 -7.76 11.47
N GLU A 71 -26.03 -6.72 10.66
CA GLU A 71 -27.32 -6.07 10.38
C GLU A 71 -28.32 -7.03 9.76
N ARG A 72 -27.88 -7.86 8.80
CA ARG A 72 -28.69 -8.91 8.19
C ARG A 72 -29.22 -9.89 9.23
N ASN A 73 -28.36 -10.32 10.16
CA ASN A 73 -28.77 -11.22 11.25
C ASN A 73 -29.80 -10.56 12.16
N GLU A 74 -29.65 -9.27 12.46
CA GLU A 74 -30.61 -8.54 13.28
C GLU A 74 -31.97 -8.38 12.59
N ILE A 75 -32.00 -8.13 11.28
CA ILE A 75 -33.26 -8.11 10.52
C ILE A 75 -33.97 -9.47 10.61
N PHE A 76 -33.24 -10.59 10.49
CA PHE A 76 -33.82 -11.91 10.70
C PHE A 76 -34.30 -12.11 12.13
N ASN A 77 -33.59 -11.59 13.14
CA ASN A 77 -34.04 -11.64 14.53
C ASN A 77 -35.37 -10.90 14.68
N LEU A 78 -35.48 -9.68 14.16
CA LEU A 78 -36.71 -8.87 14.23
C LEU A 78 -37.88 -9.56 13.52
N ALA A 79 -37.65 -10.14 12.34
CA ALA A 79 -38.66 -10.88 11.60
C ALA A 79 -39.14 -12.12 12.37
N ARG A 80 -38.21 -12.86 12.99
CA ARG A 80 -38.55 -14.04 13.82
C ARG A 80 -39.40 -13.69 15.05
N HIS A 81 -39.23 -12.49 15.60
CA HIS A 81 -40.04 -11.99 16.71
C HIS A 81 -41.32 -11.25 16.25
N ALA A 82 -41.65 -11.32 14.96
CA ALA A 82 -42.79 -10.63 14.35
C ALA A 82 -42.80 -9.10 14.57
N LEU A 83 -41.63 -8.51 14.81
CA LEU A 83 -41.46 -7.06 14.99
C LEU A 83 -41.48 -6.32 13.66
N ILE A 84 -41.21 -7.02 12.55
CA ILE A 84 -41.29 -6.52 11.18
C ILE A 84 -42.00 -7.54 10.29
N SER A 85 -42.64 -7.07 9.21
CA SER A 85 -43.31 -7.96 8.24
C SER A 85 -42.29 -8.70 7.37
N ASP A 86 -42.69 -9.87 6.83
CA ASP A 86 -41.85 -10.66 5.91
C ASP A 86 -41.44 -9.84 4.67
N GLU A 87 -42.36 -9.04 4.14
CA GLU A 87 -42.08 -8.12 3.03
C GLU A 87 -40.99 -7.10 3.40
N THR A 88 -41.08 -6.49 4.59
CA THR A 88 -40.09 -5.52 5.08
C THR A 88 -38.73 -6.18 5.29
N SER A 89 -38.71 -7.37 5.88
CA SER A 89 -37.50 -8.18 6.08
C SER A 89 -36.81 -8.47 4.75
N ARG A 90 -37.54 -9.00 3.75
CA ARG A 90 -37.00 -9.32 2.44
C ARG A 90 -36.46 -8.09 1.70
N ARG A 91 -37.12 -6.94 1.82
CA ARG A 91 -36.65 -5.69 1.23
C ARG A 91 -35.31 -5.26 1.84
N LEU A 92 -35.22 -5.23 3.17
CA LEU A 92 -34.00 -4.80 3.88
C LEU A 92 -32.82 -5.75 3.64
N VAL A 93 -33.06 -7.07 3.68
CA VAL A 93 -32.01 -8.06 3.36
C VAL A 93 -31.50 -7.87 1.93
N ARG A 94 -32.39 -7.60 0.97
CA ARG A 94 -32.00 -7.35 -0.43
C ARG A 94 -31.16 -6.07 -0.58
N GLU A 95 -31.46 -5.02 0.18
CA GLU A 95 -30.65 -3.80 0.20
C GLU A 95 -29.24 -4.08 0.75
N ILE A 96 -29.12 -4.90 1.80
CA ILE A 96 -27.83 -5.34 2.34
C ILE A 96 -27.07 -6.21 1.32
N ASP A 97 -27.73 -7.18 0.69
CA ASP A 97 -27.11 -8.06 -0.31
C ASP A 97 -26.55 -7.24 -1.51
N LEU A 98 -27.25 -6.16 -1.91
CA LEU A 98 -26.77 -5.24 -2.94
C LEU A 98 -25.56 -4.42 -2.47
N ALA A 99 -25.51 -4.01 -1.21
CA ALA A 99 -24.37 -3.32 -0.64
C ALA A 99 -23.14 -4.24 -0.53
N GLU A 100 -23.33 -5.49 -0.09
CA GLU A 100 -22.27 -6.50 -0.06
C GLU A 100 -21.71 -6.80 -1.46
N ALA A 101 -22.59 -6.91 -2.46
CA ALA A 101 -22.19 -7.18 -3.84
C ALA A 101 -21.27 -6.08 -4.41
N ARG A 102 -21.46 -4.81 -4.03
CA ARG A 102 -20.57 -3.71 -4.45
C ARG A 102 -19.17 -3.86 -3.86
N HIS A 103 -19.09 -4.17 -2.57
CA HIS A 103 -17.79 -4.36 -1.91
C HIS A 103 -17.02 -5.58 -2.44
N ARG A 104 -17.71 -6.65 -2.86
CA ARG A 104 -17.08 -7.83 -3.48
C ARG A 104 -16.61 -7.62 -4.92
N VAL A 105 -17.14 -6.62 -5.64
CA VAL A 105 -16.73 -6.30 -7.02
C VAL A 105 -15.59 -5.28 -7.05
N GLU A 106 -15.45 -4.47 -5.99
CA GLU A 106 -14.38 -3.46 -5.83
C GLU A 106 -13.10 -4.02 -5.19
N SER A 107 -13.09 -5.28 -4.73
CA SER A 107 -11.93 -5.99 -4.17
C SER A 107 -11.30 -6.96 -5.17
#